data_AF-A0A820X4H1-F1
#
_entry.id   AF-A0A820X4H1-F1
#
_cell.length_a   1.000
_cell.length_b   1.000
_cell.length_c   1.000
_cell.angle_alpha   90.00
_cell.angle_beta   90.00
_cell.angle_gamma   90.00
#
_symmetry.space_group_name_H-M   'P 1'
#
loop_
_entity.id
_entity.type
_entity.pdbx_description
1 polymer ?
#
loop_
_entity_poly.entity_id
_entity_poly.type
_entity_poly.pdbx_seq_one_letter_code
_entity_poly.pdbx_strand_id
1 'polypeptide(L)'
;DSPDRSMWLKEYLRGASLEMYTETLSNYFVHDLKNFSDAARFCLVELNILLFAIEVCEENGQRRLAINPDRTSQYYRIAKRTRGFFLAGSSEEASRKIFSLSS
;
A
#
# COMPACT_ATOMS: atom_id res chain seq x y z
N ASP A 1 15.98 23.96 -25.71
CA ASP A 1 15.02 22.86 -25.48
C ASP A 1 13.64 23.39 -25.18
N SER A 2 12.59 22.83 -25.79
CA SER A 2 11.21 23.26 -25.52
C SER A 2 10.81 22.88 -24.09
N PRO A 3 10.25 23.81 -23.30
CA PRO A 3 9.91 23.57 -21.90
C PRO A 3 8.95 22.40 -21.69
N ASP A 4 8.08 22.13 -22.68
CA ASP A 4 7.15 20.99 -22.64
C ASP A 4 7.83 19.63 -22.69
N ARG A 5 8.95 19.48 -23.42
CA ARG A 5 9.67 18.20 -23.47
C ARG A 5 10.25 17.81 -22.11
N SER A 6 10.62 18.80 -21.32
CA SER A 6 11.17 18.60 -19.99
C SER A 6 10.10 18.23 -18.96
N MET A 7 8.83 18.62 -19.17
CA MET A 7 7.77 18.36 -18.20
C MET A 7 7.24 16.93 -18.27
N TRP A 8 6.85 16.44 -19.46
CA TRP A 8 6.34 15.06 -19.59
C TRP A 8 7.40 14.03 -19.21
N LEU A 9 8.67 14.29 -19.54
CA LEU A 9 9.77 13.39 -19.23
C LEU A 9 10.00 13.30 -17.71
N LYS A 10 9.91 14.43 -17.00
CA LYS A 10 10.02 14.44 -15.52
C LYS A 10 8.90 13.62 -14.87
N GLU A 11 7.66 13.81 -15.32
CA GLU A 11 6.52 13.06 -14.80
C GLU A 11 6.62 11.55 -15.10
N TYR A 12 7.07 11.21 -16.31
CA TYR A 12 7.34 9.83 -16.71
C TYR A 12 8.43 9.19 -15.83
N LEU A 13 9.57 9.85 -15.67
CA LEU A 13 10.69 9.33 -14.87
C LEU A 13 10.29 9.17 -13.40
N ARG A 14 9.47 10.07 -12.86
CA ARG A 14 8.92 9.95 -11.50
C ARG A 14 8.07 8.70 -11.33
N GLY A 15 7.22 8.38 -12.30
CA GLY A 15 6.43 7.15 -12.28
C GLY A 15 7.29 5.89 -12.47
N ALA A 16 8.26 5.96 -13.39
CA ALA A 16 9.15 4.85 -13.72
C ALA A 16 10.11 4.48 -12.56
N SER A 17 10.39 5.41 -11.64
CA SER A 17 11.20 5.14 -10.46
C SER A 17 10.45 4.44 -9.32
N LEU A 18 9.13 4.26 -9.43
CA LEU A 18 8.37 3.54 -8.42
C LEU A 18 8.56 2.03 -8.58
N GLU A 19 8.86 1.37 -7.47
CA GLU A 19 9.01 -0.07 -7.41
C GLU A 19 7.97 -0.69 -6.48
N MET A 20 7.73 -1.99 -6.68
CA MET A 20 6.83 -2.77 -5.85
C MET A 20 7.54 -3.29 -4.60
N TYR A 21 6.94 -3.05 -3.44
CA TYR A 21 7.41 -3.55 -2.15
C TYR A 21 6.30 -4.29 -1.42
N THR A 22 6.69 -5.20 -0.53
CA THR A 22 5.78 -5.96 0.32
C THR A 22 6.15 -5.75 1.77
N GLU A 23 5.18 -5.41 2.60
CA GLU A 23 5.40 -5.22 4.03
C GLU A 23 4.25 -5.74 4.87
N THR A 24 4.55 -6.09 6.13
CA THR A 24 3.51 -6.49 7.08
C THR A 24 2.86 -5.25 7.68
N LEU A 25 1.54 -5.15 7.59
CA LEU A 25 0.78 -4.03 8.13
C LEU A 25 0.87 -4.00 9.66
N SER A 26 1.08 -2.80 10.20
CA SER A 26 1.17 -2.57 11.65
C SER A 26 -0.19 -2.72 12.34
N ASN A 27 -0.18 -2.80 13.67
CA ASN A 27 -1.40 -2.94 14.47
C ASN A 27 -2.37 -1.75 14.30
N TYR A 28 -1.87 -0.55 13.96
CA TYR A 28 -2.70 0.62 13.65
C TYR A 28 -3.69 0.33 12.51
N PHE A 29 -3.24 -0.36 11.45
CA PHE A 29 -4.11 -0.74 10.35
C PHE A 29 -5.17 -1.77 10.77
N VAL A 30 -4.86 -2.62 11.74
CA VAL A 30 -5.81 -3.63 12.23
C VAL A 30 -6.89 -2.99 13.11
N HIS A 31 -6.51 -2.03 13.95
CA HIS A 31 -7.39 -1.45 14.96
C HIS A 31 -8.16 -0.24 14.46
N ASP A 32 -7.49 0.68 13.76
CA ASP A 32 -8.05 1.98 13.38
C ASP A 32 -8.48 2.01 11.91
N LEU A 33 -7.75 1.32 11.01
CA LEU A 33 -8.03 1.29 9.57
C LEU A 33 -8.50 -0.10 9.10
N LYS A 34 -9.60 -0.58 9.67
CA LYS A 34 -10.14 -1.95 9.53
C LYS A 34 -10.42 -2.43 8.09
N ASN A 35 -10.58 -1.52 7.12
CA ASN A 35 -10.88 -1.84 5.73
C ASN A 35 -9.79 -1.35 4.78
N PHE A 36 -9.66 -2.03 3.63
CA PHE A 36 -8.65 -1.71 2.63
C PHE A 36 -8.74 -0.28 2.10
N SER A 37 -9.94 0.24 1.86
CA SER A 37 -10.13 1.58 1.29
C SER A 37 -9.59 2.68 2.19
N ASP A 38 -9.84 2.58 3.50
CA ASP A 38 -9.37 3.56 4.47
C ASP A 38 -7.86 3.46 4.67
N ALA A 39 -7.32 2.23 4.68
CA ALA A 39 -5.87 1.98 4.69
C ALA A 39 -5.18 2.54 3.44
N ALA A 40 -5.73 2.29 2.25
CA ALA A 40 -5.17 2.78 0.99
C ALA A 40 -5.19 4.31 0.91
N ARG A 41 -6.28 4.93 1.39
CA ARG A 41 -6.37 6.39 1.50
C ARG A 41 -5.32 6.95 2.46
N PHE A 42 -5.17 6.36 3.65
CA PHE A 42 -4.18 6.78 4.62
C PHE A 42 -2.75 6.65 4.07
N CYS A 43 -2.42 5.52 3.45
CA CYS A 43 -1.12 5.31 2.80
C CYS A 43 -0.84 6.38 1.75
N LEU A 44 -1.82 6.71 0.92
CA LEU A 44 -1.62 7.68 -0.15
C LEU A 44 -1.51 9.11 0.37
N VAL A 45 -2.37 9.51 1.31
CA VAL A 45 -2.47 10.91 1.77
C VAL A 45 -1.43 11.23 2.84
N GLU A 46 -1.27 10.37 3.85
CA GLU A 46 -0.42 10.65 5.01
C GLU A 46 1.01 10.14 4.80
N LEU A 47 1.16 9.01 4.10
CA LEU A 47 2.47 8.37 3.92
C LEU A 47 3.05 8.59 2.52
N ASN A 48 2.29 9.09 1.55
CA ASN A 48 2.71 9.23 0.15
C ASN A 48 3.26 7.91 -0.45
N ILE A 49 2.61 6.79 -0.12
CA ILE A 49 2.88 5.46 -0.71
C ILE A 49 1.56 4.85 -1.20
N LEU A 50 1.59 4.08 -2.28
CA LEU A 50 0.37 3.52 -2.86
C LEU A 50 0.19 2.05 -2.45
N LEU A 51 -0.73 1.80 -1.52
CA LEU A 51 -1.21 0.44 -1.22
C LEU A 51 -2.22 0.02 -2.27
N PHE A 52 -1.94 -1.04 -3.03
CA PHE A 52 -2.82 -1.50 -4.12
C PHE A 52 -3.37 -2.92 -3.93
N ALA A 53 -2.79 -3.72 -3.03
CA ALA A 53 -3.28 -5.06 -2.73
C ALA A 53 -2.94 -5.49 -1.30
N ILE A 54 -3.67 -6.49 -0.80
CA ILE A 54 -3.40 -7.17 0.47
C ILE A 54 -3.44 -8.69 0.30
N GLU A 55 -2.70 -9.40 1.14
CA GLU A 55 -2.75 -10.85 1.26
C GLU A 55 -3.89 -11.26 2.21
N VAL A 56 -4.79 -12.12 1.74
CA VAL A 56 -5.90 -12.66 2.53
C VAL A 56 -5.69 -14.15 2.75
N CYS A 57 -5.87 -14.61 3.98
CA CYS A 57 -5.86 -16.04 4.30
C CYS A 57 -7.29 -16.59 4.23
N GLU A 58 -7.47 -17.61 3.39
CA GLU A 58 -8.70 -18.39 3.28
C GLU A 58 -8.82 -19.43 4.41
N GLU A 59 -10.03 -19.93 4.66
CA GLU A 59 -10.29 -20.95 5.70
C GLU A 59 -9.51 -22.25 5.47
N ASN A 60 -9.20 -22.56 4.21
CA ASN A 60 -8.37 -23.70 3.80
C ASN A 60 -6.86 -23.48 4.01
N GLY A 61 -6.45 -22.32 4.56
CA GLY A 61 -5.05 -21.94 4.76
C GLY A 61 -4.33 -21.41 3.51
N GLN A 62 -5.00 -21.34 2.36
CA GLN A 62 -4.48 -20.72 1.15
C GLN A 62 -4.35 -19.22 1.34
N ARG A 63 -3.32 -18.64 0.73
CA ARG A 63 -3.10 -17.18 0.73
C ARG A 63 -3.38 -16.66 -0.66
N ARG A 64 -4.30 -15.70 -0.75
CA ARG A 64 -4.68 -15.06 -2.00
C ARG A 64 -4.33 -13.59 -1.98
N LEU A 65 -3.79 -13.13 -3.11
CA LEU A 65 -3.62 -11.69 -3.37
C LEU A 65 -4.98 -11.09 -3.72
N ALA A 66 -5.45 -10.16 -2.90
CA ALA A 66 -6.63 -9.36 -3.18
C ALA A 66 -6.19 -7.98 -3.68
N ILE A 67 -6.31 -7.75 -4.99
CA ILE A 67 -5.99 -6.47 -5.64
C ILE A 67 -7.22 -5.58 -5.56
N ASN A 68 -7.05 -4.38 -4.99
CA ASN A 68 -8.12 -3.41 -4.75
C ASN A 68 -9.45 -4.06 -4.33
N PRO A 69 -9.46 -4.80 -3.19
CA PRO A 69 -10.66 -5.49 -2.76
C PRO A 69 -11.82 -4.52 -2.51
N ASP A 70 -13.04 -5.03 -2.67
CA ASP A 70 -14.25 -4.27 -2.41
C ASP A 70 -14.30 -3.74 -0.97
N ARG A 71 -14.87 -2.55 -0.81
CA ARG A 71 -14.96 -1.81 0.45
C ARG A 71 -15.99 -2.40 1.42
N THR A 72 -17.01 -3.09 0.90
CA THR A 72 -18.19 -3.49 1.68
C THR A 72 -18.11 -4.90 2.27
N SER A 73 -17.21 -5.73 1.74
CA SER A 73 -17.04 -7.11 2.12
C SER A 73 -16.20 -7.24 3.37
N GLN A 74 -16.79 -7.89 4.38
CA GLN A 74 -16.09 -8.22 5.62
C GLN A 74 -14.97 -9.23 5.41
N TYR A 75 -14.92 -9.89 4.25
CA TYR A 75 -13.89 -10.86 3.90
C TYR A 75 -12.51 -10.22 3.73
N TYR A 76 -12.44 -8.96 3.27
CA TYR A 76 -11.18 -8.26 2.96
C TYR A 76 -10.68 -7.37 4.10
N ARG A 77 -11.04 -7.69 5.34
CA ARG A 77 -10.59 -6.91 6.51
C ARG A 77 -9.11 -7.12 6.76
N ILE A 78 -8.45 -6.06 7.20
CA ILE A 78 -7.04 -6.10 7.58
C ILE A 78 -6.93 -6.81 8.94
N ALA A 79 -6.42 -8.03 8.91
CA ALA A 79 -6.16 -8.84 10.09
C ALA A 79 -4.71 -8.68 10.58
N LYS A 80 -4.41 -9.20 11.78
CA LYS A 80 -3.04 -9.25 12.27
C LYS A 80 -2.14 -9.99 11.27
N ARG A 81 -0.94 -9.46 11.05
CA ARG A 81 0.06 -10.01 10.11
C ARG A 81 -0.40 -10.05 8.64
N THR A 82 -1.39 -9.23 8.27
CA THR A 82 -1.73 -9.03 6.85
C THR A 82 -0.55 -8.40 6.13
N ARG A 83 -0.19 -8.97 4.98
CA ARG A 83 0.85 -8.40 4.10
C ARG A 83 0.20 -7.44 3.10
N GLY A 84 0.70 -6.21 3.05
CA GLY A 84 0.32 -5.20 2.07
C GLY A 84 1.33 -5.13 0.92
N PHE A 85 0.84 -4.73 -0.26
CA PHE A 85 1.63 -4.53 -1.47
C PHE A 85 1.58 -3.07 -1.87
N PHE A 86 2.77 -2.46 -1.98
CA PHE A 86 2.94 -1.03 -2.09
C PHE A 86 3.73 -0.66 -3.35
N LEU A 87 3.45 0.50 -3.91
CA LEU A 87 4.37 1.22 -4.80
C LEU A 87 4.98 2.39 -4.03
N ALA A 88 6.31 2.46 -4.02
CA ALA A 88 7.06 3.55 -3.39
C ALA A 88 8.36 3.81 -4.17
N GLY A 89 8.99 4.96 -3.92
CA GLY A 89 10.30 5.29 -4.52
C GLY A 89 11.49 4.69 -3.79
N SER A 90 11.29 4.11 -2.60
CA SER A 90 12.32 3.46 -1.79
C SER A 90 11.69 2.48 -0.81
N SER A 91 12.31 1.30 -0.67
CA SER A 91 11.93 0.27 0.31
C SER A 91 12.04 0.78 1.75
N GLU A 92 13.15 1.46 2.07
CA GLU A 92 13.45 1.96 3.42
C GLU A 92 12.44 3.02 3.86
N GLU A 93 11.98 3.86 2.94
CA GLU A 93 10.96 4.86 3.24
C GLU A 93 9.59 4.23 3.49
N ALA A 94 9.21 3.22 2.69
CA ALA A 94 7.97 2.49 2.88
C ALA A 94 7.96 1.75 4.22
N SER A 95 9.00 0.97 4.52
CA SER A 95 9.09 0.19 5.76
C SER A 95 9.10 1.11 6.98
N ARG A 96 9.86 2.21 6.96
CA ARG A 96 9.92 3.16 8.08
C ARG A 96 8.57 3.81 8.38
N LYS A 97 7.86 4.27 7.34
CA LYS A 97 6.55 4.91 7.47
C LYS A 97 5.48 3.95 7.98
N ILE A 98 5.52 2.68 7.56
CA ILE A 98 4.59 1.65 8.02
C ILE A 98 4.92 1.24 9.46
N PHE A 99 6.20 1.11 9.80
CA PHE A 99 6.65 0.72 11.13
C PHE A 99 6.42 1.81 12.18
N SER A 100 6.62 3.09 11.85
CA SER A 100 6.44 4.20 12.80
C SER A 100 5.02 4.33 13.35
N LEU A 101 4.03 3.73 12.69
CA LEU A 101 2.63 3.71 13.13
C LEU A 101 2.36 2.68 14.24
N SER A 102 3.37 1.91 14.66
CA SER A 102 3.25 0.91 15.73
C SER A 102 3.71 1.39 17.11
N SER A 103 4.24 2.62 17.20
CA SER A 103 4.74 3.26 18.44
C SER A 103 3.72 4.18 19.09
#